data_AF-A0A7S3RZV5-F1
#
_entry.id   AF-A0A7S3RZV5-F1
#
_cell.length_a   1.000
_cell.length_b   1.000
_cell.length_c   1.000
_cell.angle_alpha   90.00
_cell.angle_beta   90.00
_cell.angle_gamma   90.00
#
_symmetry.space_group_name_H-M   'P 1'
#
loop_
_entity.id
_entity.type
_entity.pdbx_description
1 polymer ?
#
loop_
_entity_poly.entity_id
_entity_poly.type
_entity_poly.pdbx_seq_one_letter_code
_entity_poly.pdbx_strand_id
1 'polypeptide(L)'
;AGKKEWCCEKAGKGCGLYNCEAGRANFDAGWSTNKKAWCCKNSAIACPEPTKELFDCEAGFANWEAGWSDGKKKYCCAATGRGCDAYQCDAGAVETWKKEKKDWCCASKNLGCDATTTPGKTYDCNSGTDNWEHLWSATKKGYCCKEAGGNGLGCSAYDCNLDFNDWQNSWGQP
;
A
#
# COMPACT_ATOMS: atom_id res chain seq x y z
N ALA A 1 -26.67 33.50 -34.13
CA ALA A 1 -25.65 33.21 -33.10
C ALA A 1 -25.56 34.40 -32.15
N GLY A 2 -25.75 34.17 -30.86
CA GLY A 2 -25.61 35.21 -29.83
C GLY A 2 -24.13 35.48 -29.48
N LYS A 3 -23.85 36.59 -28.80
CA LYS A 3 -22.48 36.95 -28.35
C LYS A 3 -21.80 35.82 -27.56
N LYS A 4 -22.54 35.10 -26.71
CA LYS A 4 -22.03 33.96 -25.92
C LYS A 4 -21.55 32.82 -26.81
N GLU A 5 -22.32 32.50 -27.84
CA GLU A 5 -22.08 31.39 -28.77
C GLU A 5 -20.86 31.69 -29.64
N TRP A 6 -20.82 32.89 -30.24
CA TRP A 6 -19.68 33.34 -31.03
C TRP A 6 -18.38 33.43 -30.20
N CYS A 7 -18.43 33.97 -28.98
CA CYS A 7 -17.25 34.05 -28.11
C CYS A 7 -16.79 32.69 -27.60
N CYS A 8 -17.70 31.73 -27.41
CA CYS A 8 -17.32 30.37 -27.08
C CYS A 8 -16.57 29.72 -28.25
N GLU A 9 -17.12 29.80 -29.47
CA GLU A 9 -16.54 29.17 -30.65
C GLU A 9 -15.22 29.81 -31.11
N LYS A 10 -15.13 31.14 -31.11
CA LYS A 10 -14.01 31.87 -31.71
C LYS A 10 -12.92 32.27 -30.73
N ALA A 11 -13.27 32.43 -29.44
CA ALA A 11 -12.33 32.88 -28.41
C ALA A 11 -12.16 31.88 -27.26
N GLY A 12 -12.89 30.76 -27.26
CA GLY A 12 -12.87 29.78 -26.16
C GLY A 12 -13.40 30.33 -24.83
N LYS A 13 -14.10 31.48 -24.85
CA LYS A 13 -14.54 32.19 -23.63
C LYS A 13 -16.05 32.09 -23.45
N GLY A 14 -16.47 31.75 -22.24
CA GLY A 14 -17.90 31.66 -21.90
C GLY A 14 -18.61 30.37 -22.34
N CYS A 15 -17.86 29.31 -22.63
CA CYS A 15 -18.35 27.99 -23.05
C CYS A 15 -19.04 27.16 -21.94
N GLY A 16 -19.44 27.78 -20.84
CA GLY A 16 -19.91 27.09 -19.64
C GLY A 16 -21.17 27.68 -19.04
N LEU A 17 -21.66 26.99 -18.01
CA LEU A 17 -22.76 27.46 -17.16
C LEU A 17 -22.29 28.58 -16.21
N TYR A 18 -21.05 28.51 -15.73
CA TYR A 18 -20.48 29.50 -14.82
C TYR A 18 -19.14 30.07 -15.32
N ASN A 19 -18.86 31.34 -14.97
CA ASN A 19 -17.56 31.95 -15.15
C ASN A 19 -16.71 31.78 -13.88
N CYS A 20 -15.66 30.96 -13.95
CA CYS A 20 -14.78 30.62 -12.84
C CYS A 20 -13.68 31.68 -12.56
N GLU A 21 -13.58 32.73 -13.37
CA GLU A 21 -12.69 33.87 -13.10
C GLU A 21 -13.43 35.01 -12.40
N ALA A 22 -14.73 35.14 -12.65
CA ALA A 22 -15.56 36.20 -12.07
C ALA A 22 -15.63 36.07 -10.55
N GLY A 23 -15.03 37.04 -9.85
CA GLY A 23 -14.99 37.08 -8.39
C GLY A 23 -14.11 35.99 -7.77
N ARG A 24 -13.13 35.46 -8.51
CA ARG A 24 -12.24 34.39 -8.02
C ARG A 24 -11.46 34.79 -6.76
N ALA A 25 -11.06 36.05 -6.62
CA ALA A 25 -10.29 36.52 -5.46
C ALA A 25 -11.04 36.41 -4.11
N ASN A 26 -12.38 36.42 -4.15
CA ASN A 26 -13.23 36.26 -2.97
C ASN A 26 -14.27 35.15 -3.21
N PHE A 27 -13.84 34.07 -3.87
CA PHE A 27 -14.75 32.99 -4.24
C PHE A 27 -15.39 32.35 -3.01
N ASP A 28 -14.69 32.33 -1.87
CA ASP A 28 -15.14 31.59 -0.71
C ASP A 28 -16.38 32.21 -0.06
N ALA A 29 -16.42 33.54 0.08
CA ALA A 29 -17.62 34.24 0.54
C ALA A 29 -18.60 34.56 -0.59
N GLY A 30 -18.11 34.76 -1.82
CA GLY A 30 -18.90 35.35 -2.91
C GLY A 30 -19.54 34.35 -3.88
N TRP A 31 -19.13 33.07 -3.89
CA TRP A 31 -19.69 32.08 -4.80
C TRP A 31 -20.70 31.18 -4.10
N SER A 32 -21.79 30.88 -4.81
CA SER A 32 -22.70 29.81 -4.41
C SER A 32 -22.02 28.43 -4.47
N THR A 33 -22.51 27.49 -3.67
CA THR A 33 -22.01 26.11 -3.62
C THR A 33 -22.01 25.45 -5.01
N ASN A 34 -23.05 25.69 -5.81
CA ASN A 34 -23.16 25.16 -7.17
C ASN A 34 -22.10 25.72 -8.12
N LYS A 35 -21.77 27.01 -8.00
CA LYS A 35 -20.71 27.64 -8.80
C LYS A 35 -19.34 27.08 -8.40
N LYS A 36 -19.06 26.96 -7.09
CA LYS A 36 -17.82 26.34 -6.58
C LYS A 36 -17.66 24.90 -7.08
N ALA A 37 -18.70 24.07 -6.94
CA ALA A 37 -18.68 22.68 -7.38
C ALA A 37 -18.48 22.53 -8.90
N TRP A 38 -19.20 23.34 -9.70
CA TRP A 38 -19.08 23.30 -11.16
C TRP A 38 -17.69 23.75 -11.62
N CYS A 39 -17.15 24.81 -11.03
CA CYS A 39 -15.81 25.32 -11.35
C CYS A 39 -14.69 24.40 -10.86
N CYS A 40 -14.89 23.70 -9.74
CA CYS A 40 -13.97 22.66 -9.30
C CYS A 40 -13.94 21.50 -10.30
N LYS A 41 -15.11 21.02 -10.76
CA LYS A 41 -15.20 19.91 -11.72
C LYS A 41 -14.65 20.25 -13.12
N ASN A 42 -14.93 21.45 -13.64
CA ASN A 42 -14.61 21.80 -15.04
C ASN A 42 -13.34 22.64 -15.21
N SER A 43 -12.79 23.19 -14.12
CA SER A 43 -11.64 24.10 -14.20
C SER A 43 -10.68 23.97 -13.01
N ALA A 44 -10.90 23.03 -12.08
CA ALA A 44 -10.10 22.84 -10.86
C ALA A 44 -9.93 24.12 -10.01
N ILE A 45 -10.90 25.05 -10.07
CA ILE A 45 -10.91 26.29 -9.29
C ILE A 45 -11.94 26.18 -8.18
N ALA A 46 -11.62 26.72 -7.00
CA ALA A 46 -12.53 26.78 -5.85
C ALA A 46 -12.99 25.42 -5.34
N CYS A 47 -12.12 24.41 -5.44
CA CYS A 47 -12.37 23.12 -4.80
C CYS A 47 -12.33 23.28 -3.27
N PRO A 48 -13.20 22.58 -2.54
CA PRO A 48 -13.15 22.59 -1.08
C PRO A 48 -11.79 22.07 -0.60
N GLU A 49 -11.12 22.87 0.23
CA GLU A 49 -9.93 22.44 0.96
C GLU A 49 -10.36 21.43 2.03
N PRO A 50 -9.58 20.36 2.28
CA PRO A 50 -9.88 19.45 3.36
C PRO A 50 -9.65 20.13 4.72
N THR A 51 -10.73 20.52 5.41
CA THR A 51 -10.66 21.15 6.74
C THR A 51 -10.77 20.13 7.88
N LYS A 52 -10.21 20.45 9.05
CA LYS A 52 -10.23 19.61 10.27
C LYS A 52 -11.64 19.20 10.71
N GLU A 53 -12.63 20.07 10.51
CA GLU A 53 -14.02 19.78 10.88
C GLU A 53 -14.69 18.70 10.01
N LEU A 54 -14.11 18.36 8.85
CA LEU A 54 -14.68 17.40 7.92
C LEU A 54 -14.03 16.01 8.00
N PHE A 55 -12.83 15.91 8.57
CA PHE A 55 -12.02 14.69 8.54
C PHE A 55 -11.51 14.30 9.93
N ASP A 56 -12.32 13.52 10.66
CA ASP A 56 -11.91 12.83 11.87
C ASP A 56 -10.96 11.67 11.54
N CYS A 57 -9.69 11.79 11.92
CA CYS A 57 -8.64 10.81 11.64
C CYS A 57 -8.66 9.55 12.52
N GLU A 58 -9.51 9.50 13.55
CA GLU A 58 -9.76 8.28 14.33
C GLU A 58 -10.93 7.49 13.73
N ALA A 59 -11.93 8.19 13.19
CA ALA A 59 -13.12 7.58 12.61
C ALA A 59 -12.76 6.64 11.45
N GLY A 60 -12.94 5.34 11.69
CA GLY A 60 -12.67 4.28 10.73
C GLY A 60 -11.18 4.08 10.42
N PHE A 61 -10.28 4.51 11.32
CA PHE A 61 -8.84 4.34 11.10
C PHE A 61 -8.46 2.85 10.91
N ALA A 62 -9.05 1.91 11.64
CA ALA A 62 -8.74 0.48 11.51
C ALA A 62 -8.96 -0.10 10.08
N ASN A 63 -9.77 0.56 9.25
CA ASN A 63 -9.99 0.18 7.85
C ASN A 63 -9.76 1.37 6.92
N TRP A 64 -8.83 2.26 7.26
CA TRP A 64 -8.57 3.50 6.52
C TRP A 64 -8.21 3.24 5.05
N GLU A 65 -7.51 2.13 4.78
CA GLU A 65 -7.08 1.73 3.45
C GLU A 65 -8.26 1.66 2.46
N ALA A 66 -9.37 1.02 2.88
CA ALA A 66 -10.58 0.89 2.07
C ALA A 66 -11.64 1.96 2.37
N GLY A 67 -11.68 2.47 3.60
CA GLY A 67 -12.77 3.29 4.11
C GLY A 67 -12.55 4.80 4.02
N TRP A 68 -11.30 5.28 3.88
CA TRP A 68 -11.03 6.70 3.74
C TRP A 68 -11.00 7.13 2.28
N SER A 69 -11.59 8.30 2.00
CA SER A 69 -11.38 8.99 0.74
C SER A 69 -9.94 9.49 0.62
N ASP A 70 -9.46 9.71 -0.61
CA ASP A 70 -8.11 10.23 -0.85
C ASP A 70 -7.88 11.59 -0.15
N GLY A 71 -8.93 12.42 -0.08
CA GLY A 71 -8.90 13.69 0.64
C GLY A 71 -8.66 13.48 2.14
N LYS A 72 -9.35 12.50 2.75
CA LYS A 72 -9.17 12.15 4.16
C LYS A 72 -7.79 11.54 4.43
N LYS A 73 -7.30 10.64 3.57
CA LYS A 73 -5.94 10.06 3.67
C LYS A 73 -4.85 11.15 3.64
N LYS A 74 -4.90 12.04 2.65
CA LYS A 74 -3.97 13.17 2.54
C LYS A 74 -4.04 14.09 3.76
N TYR A 75 -5.25 14.44 4.18
CA TYR A 75 -5.45 15.30 5.35
C TYR A 75 -4.89 14.67 6.63
N CYS A 76 -5.28 13.42 6.93
CA CYS A 76 -4.88 12.75 8.15
C CYS A 76 -3.40 12.39 8.19
N CYS A 77 -2.79 12.15 7.03
CA CYS A 77 -1.35 12.01 6.93
C CYS A 77 -0.64 13.30 7.32
N ALA A 78 -1.05 14.45 6.76
CA ALA A 78 -0.45 15.74 7.07
C ALA A 78 -0.73 16.20 8.51
N ALA A 79 -1.94 15.96 9.01
CA ALA A 79 -2.39 16.46 10.32
C ALA A 79 -1.97 15.57 11.50
N THR A 80 -1.91 14.25 11.32
CA THR A 80 -1.69 13.29 12.41
C THR A 80 -0.65 12.20 12.10
N GLY A 81 -0.08 12.17 10.89
CA GLY A 81 0.83 11.11 10.45
C GLY A 81 0.14 9.77 10.16
N ARG A 82 -1.19 9.73 10.12
CA ARG A 82 -1.96 8.50 9.94
C ARG A 82 -2.41 8.29 8.51
N GLY A 83 -2.35 7.04 8.04
CA GLY A 83 -2.78 6.68 6.69
C GLY A 83 -1.93 7.32 5.59
N CYS A 84 -0.64 7.55 5.87
CA CYS A 84 0.32 8.13 4.94
C CYS A 84 0.77 7.18 3.84
N ASP A 85 0.75 5.88 4.12
CA ASP A 85 1.15 4.85 3.18
C ASP A 85 0.06 4.64 2.11
N ALA A 86 0.40 3.97 0.99
CA ALA A 86 -0.61 3.61 -0.01
C ALA A 86 -1.46 2.42 0.44
N TYR A 87 -0.84 1.49 1.18
CA TYR A 87 -1.46 0.28 1.71
C TYR A 87 -1.02 0.00 3.15
N GLN A 88 -1.88 -0.68 3.90
CA GLN A 88 -1.59 -1.08 5.27
C GLN A 88 -0.99 -2.49 5.31
N CYS A 89 0.34 -2.58 5.35
CA CYS A 89 1.10 -3.84 5.23
C CYS A 89 1.09 -4.74 6.48
N ASP A 90 0.42 -4.34 7.55
CA ASP A 90 0.21 -5.14 8.75
C ASP A 90 -1.25 -5.61 8.92
N ALA A 91 -2.15 -5.17 8.02
CA ALA A 91 -3.56 -5.51 8.08
C ALA A 91 -3.91 -6.75 7.26
N GLY A 92 -4.42 -7.77 7.94
CA GLY A 92 -4.91 -9.02 7.36
C GLY A 92 -3.80 -10.01 7.01
N ALA A 93 -4.19 -11.22 6.61
CA ALA A 93 -3.25 -12.25 6.19
C ALA A 93 -2.66 -11.92 4.81
N VAL A 94 -1.34 -12.04 4.64
CA VAL A 94 -0.65 -11.74 3.37
C VAL A 94 -1.26 -12.49 2.18
N GLU A 95 -1.70 -13.73 2.37
CA GLU A 95 -2.31 -14.53 1.29
C GLU A 95 -3.64 -14.01 0.78
N THR A 96 -4.34 -13.18 1.56
CA THR A 96 -5.61 -12.57 1.14
C THR A 96 -5.41 -11.22 0.47
N TRP A 97 -4.18 -10.69 0.47
CA TRP A 97 -3.87 -9.43 -0.17
C TRP A 97 -3.97 -9.57 -1.68
N LYS A 98 -4.56 -8.56 -2.31
CA LYS A 98 -4.50 -8.39 -3.76
C LYS A 98 -3.06 -8.08 -4.18
N LYS A 99 -2.75 -8.38 -5.44
CA LYS A 99 -1.41 -8.25 -6.02
C LYS A 99 -0.82 -6.85 -5.80
N GLU A 100 -1.64 -5.80 -5.94
CA GLU A 100 -1.18 -4.41 -5.83
C GLU A 100 -0.68 -4.09 -4.41
N LYS A 101 -1.38 -4.59 -3.39
CA LYS A 101 -0.98 -4.43 -1.98
C LYS A 101 0.28 -5.23 -1.69
N LYS A 102 0.36 -6.49 -2.15
CA LYS A 102 1.57 -7.32 -2.02
C LYS A 102 2.80 -6.65 -2.66
N ASP A 103 2.67 -6.19 -3.90
CA ASP A 103 3.76 -5.55 -4.65
C ASP A 103 4.25 -4.28 -3.93
N TRP A 104 3.33 -3.40 -3.54
CA TRP A 104 3.69 -2.15 -2.88
C TRP A 104 4.31 -2.38 -1.49
N CYS A 105 3.73 -3.27 -0.69
CA CYS A 105 4.24 -3.61 0.63
C CYS A 105 5.60 -4.30 0.58
N CYS A 106 5.82 -5.16 -0.42
CA CYS A 106 7.11 -5.78 -0.65
C CYS A 106 8.16 -4.73 -1.03
N ALA A 107 7.86 -3.87 -2.02
CA ALA A 107 8.81 -2.86 -2.50
C ALA A 107 9.12 -1.77 -1.46
N SER A 108 8.11 -1.33 -0.71
CA SER A 108 8.23 -0.14 0.16
C SER A 108 8.56 -0.48 1.62
N LYS A 109 8.17 -1.67 2.10
CA LYS A 109 8.29 -2.07 3.50
C LYS A 109 8.96 -3.44 3.69
N ASN A 110 9.29 -4.16 2.61
CA ASN A 110 9.77 -5.55 2.63
C ASN A 110 8.84 -6.52 3.36
N LEU A 111 7.52 -6.27 3.29
CA LEU A 111 6.50 -7.11 3.94
C LEU A 111 5.62 -7.79 2.90
N GLY A 112 5.32 -9.07 3.12
CA GLY A 112 4.41 -9.84 2.26
C GLY A 112 4.92 -10.13 0.85
N CYS A 113 6.25 -10.14 0.65
CA CYS A 113 6.87 -10.54 -0.60
C CYS A 113 6.61 -12.03 -0.90
N ASP A 114 6.08 -12.33 -2.09
CA ASP A 114 5.98 -13.71 -2.57
C ASP A 114 7.40 -14.27 -2.80
N ALA A 115 7.73 -15.41 -2.17
CA ALA A 115 9.05 -16.03 -2.28
C ALA A 115 9.37 -16.56 -3.71
N THR A 116 8.39 -16.56 -4.61
CA THR A 116 8.38 -17.31 -5.88
C THR A 116 8.59 -16.47 -7.14
N THR A 117 8.60 -15.13 -7.08
CA THR A 117 8.67 -14.28 -8.28
C THR A 117 10.04 -13.69 -8.58
N THR A 118 11.13 -14.26 -8.03
CA THR A 118 12.48 -13.90 -8.46
C THR A 118 13.07 -14.98 -9.38
N PRO A 119 13.06 -14.80 -10.72
CA PRO A 119 13.97 -15.52 -11.59
C PRO A 119 15.41 -15.17 -11.21
N GLY A 120 16.13 -16.11 -10.60
CA GLY A 120 17.55 -15.96 -10.28
C GLY A 120 17.93 -15.83 -8.81
N LYS A 121 17.04 -16.12 -7.85
CA LYS A 121 17.49 -16.28 -6.45
C LYS A 121 18.03 -17.70 -6.26
N THR A 122 19.35 -17.87 -6.36
CA THR A 122 20.06 -19.01 -5.79
C THR A 122 19.78 -19.03 -4.29
N TYR A 123 19.23 -20.12 -3.76
CA TYR A 123 19.10 -20.24 -2.31
C TYR A 123 20.50 -20.45 -1.73
N ASP A 124 20.89 -19.59 -0.78
CA ASP A 124 22.12 -19.80 -0.02
C ASP A 124 21.90 -20.91 1.02
N CYS A 125 22.44 -22.08 0.71
CA CYS A 125 22.37 -23.29 1.54
C CYS A 125 23.28 -23.25 2.77
N ASN A 126 24.13 -22.23 2.90
CA ASN A 126 24.98 -22.01 4.08
C ASN A 126 24.32 -21.06 5.10
N SER A 127 23.22 -20.40 4.73
CA SER A 127 22.52 -19.47 5.61
C SER A 127 21.49 -20.19 6.48
N GLY A 128 21.65 -20.13 7.81
CA GLY A 128 20.74 -20.73 8.78
C GLY A 128 20.85 -22.25 8.86
N THR A 129 22.08 -22.78 8.78
CA THR A 129 22.39 -24.22 8.88
C THR A 129 22.20 -24.78 10.29
N ASP A 130 22.23 -23.93 11.32
CA ASP A 130 22.23 -24.36 12.72
C ASP A 130 20.82 -24.67 13.25
N ASN A 131 19.80 -24.32 12.47
CA ASN A 131 18.39 -24.60 12.76
C ASN A 131 17.61 -24.58 11.44
N TRP A 132 18.09 -25.35 10.46
CA TRP A 132 17.44 -25.37 9.15
C TRP A 132 16.05 -26.01 9.22
N GLU A 133 15.78 -26.84 10.23
CA GLU A 133 14.47 -27.45 10.44
C GLU A 133 13.36 -26.40 10.60
N HIS A 134 13.60 -25.34 11.38
CA HIS A 134 12.61 -24.29 11.59
C HIS A 134 12.83 -23.04 10.73
N LEU A 135 14.07 -22.78 10.30
CA LEU A 135 14.41 -21.57 9.56
C LEU A 135 14.30 -21.72 8.04
N TRP A 136 14.37 -22.93 7.50
CA TRP A 136 14.25 -23.14 6.05
C TRP A 136 12.80 -23.42 5.64
N SER A 137 12.37 -22.75 4.58
CA SER A 137 11.12 -23.10 3.89
C SER A 137 11.23 -24.50 3.25
N ALA A 138 10.09 -25.18 3.05
CA ALA A 138 10.05 -26.48 2.38
C ALA A 138 10.73 -26.45 0.99
N THR A 139 10.62 -25.34 0.28
CA THR A 139 11.28 -25.12 -1.01
C THR A 139 12.80 -24.95 -0.87
N LYS A 140 13.28 -24.23 0.16
CA LYS A 140 14.71 -24.11 0.45
C LYS A 140 15.31 -25.45 0.86
N LYS A 141 14.61 -26.23 1.72
CA LYS A 141 14.97 -27.61 2.08
C LYS A 141 15.09 -28.49 0.83
N GLY A 142 14.08 -28.49 -0.04
CA GLY A 142 14.08 -29.28 -1.27
C GLY A 142 15.13 -28.84 -2.30
N TYR A 143 15.45 -27.55 -2.39
CA TYR A 143 16.49 -27.03 -3.27
C TYR A 143 17.90 -27.38 -2.77
N CYS A 144 18.19 -27.07 -1.50
CA CYS A 144 19.49 -27.34 -0.89
C CYS A 144 19.77 -28.83 -0.67
N CYS A 145 18.73 -29.65 -0.59
CA CYS A 145 18.85 -31.10 -0.61
C CYS A 145 19.25 -31.66 -2.00
N LYS A 146 18.89 -30.98 -3.10
CA LYS A 146 19.14 -31.44 -4.49
C LYS A 146 20.42 -30.89 -5.10
N GLU A 147 20.85 -29.69 -4.71
CA GLU A 147 22.09 -29.07 -5.17
C GLU A 147 23.30 -29.61 -4.38
N ALA A 148 24.24 -30.26 -5.06
CA ALA A 148 25.32 -31.08 -4.49
C ALA A 148 26.40 -30.33 -3.66
N GLY A 149 26.13 -29.11 -3.18
CA GLY A 149 27.05 -28.30 -2.38
C GLY A 149 26.71 -28.17 -0.89
N GLY A 150 25.59 -28.72 -0.42
CA GLY A 150 25.06 -28.47 0.92
C GLY A 150 25.11 -29.63 1.91
N ASN A 151 26.25 -30.29 2.13
CA ASN A 151 26.52 -31.22 3.27
C ASN A 151 25.42 -32.24 3.69
N GLY A 152 24.40 -32.52 2.88
CA GLY A 152 23.22 -33.33 3.26
C GLY A 152 22.14 -32.62 4.09
N LEU A 153 22.18 -31.29 4.23
CA LEU A 153 21.22 -30.51 5.02
C LEU A 153 19.89 -30.33 4.28
N GLY A 154 18.75 -30.43 4.98
CA GLY A 154 17.42 -30.28 4.36
C GLY A 154 16.81 -31.55 3.77
N CYS A 155 17.52 -32.68 3.79
CA CYS A 155 17.05 -33.97 3.25
C CYS A 155 16.39 -34.89 4.27
N SER A 156 16.70 -34.73 5.56
CA SER A 156 16.12 -35.53 6.65
C SER A 156 14.79 -34.91 7.13
N ALA A 157 13.98 -35.72 7.80
CA ALA A 157 12.75 -35.23 8.43
C ALA A 157 13.03 -34.29 9.61
N TYR A 158 14.16 -34.48 10.28
CA TYR A 158 14.57 -33.77 11.50
C TYR A 158 16.04 -33.33 11.42
N ASP A 159 16.37 -32.22 12.06
CA ASP A 159 17.74 -31.71 12.21
C ASP A 159 18.38 -32.26 13.50
N CYS A 160 19.15 -33.35 13.38
CA CYS A 160 19.79 -33.97 14.55
C CYS A 160 20.90 -33.13 15.19
N ASN A 161 21.26 -31.97 14.61
CA ASN A 161 22.18 -31.03 15.25
C ASN A 161 21.44 -30.01 16.12
N LEU A 162 20.14 -29.82 15.89
CA LEU A 162 19.31 -28.91 16.66
C LEU A 162 19.11 -29.45 18.08
N ASP A 163 19.48 -28.65 19.07
CA ASP A 163 19.40 -28.98 20.50
C ASP A 163 20.13 -30.28 20.88
N PHE A 164 21.13 -30.70 20.09
CA PHE A 164 21.89 -31.92 20.33
C PHE A 164 22.55 -31.94 21.73
N ASN A 165 22.92 -30.79 22.29
CA ASN A 165 23.51 -30.72 23.63
C ASN A 165 22.50 -30.87 24.77
N ASP A 166 21.20 -30.75 24.49
CA ASP A 166 20.10 -30.89 25.47
C ASP A 166 19.08 -31.94 25.03
N TRP A 167 19.49 -32.84 24.13
CA TRP A 167 18.62 -33.83 23.47
C TRP A 167 17.80 -34.67 24.47
N GLN A 168 18.35 -34.93 25.66
CA GLN A 168 17.71 -35.70 26.72
C GLN A 168 16.40 -35.05 27.22
N ASN A 169 16.32 -33.72 27.18
CA ASN A 169 15.16 -32.94 27.60
C ASN A 169 14.33 -32.44 26.42
N SER A 170 14.95 -32.21 25.25
CA SER A 170 14.32 -31.53 24.11
C SER A 170 13.69 -32.45 23.06
N TRP A 171 14.21 -33.67 22.84
CA TRP A 171 13.73 -34.56 21.77
C TRP A 171 12.58 -35.49 22.18
N GLY A 172 12.09 -35.35 23.42
CA GLY A 172 11.07 -36.22 23.99
C GLY A 172 11.62 -37.60 24.35
N GLN A 173 11.15 -38.15 25.47
CA GLN A 173 11.42 -39.54 25.83
C GLN A 173 10.49 -40.46 25.01
N PRO A 174 10.93 -41.67 24.61
CA PRO A 174 10.10 -42.60 23.84
C PRO A 174 8.80 -43.01 24.53
#